data_AF-A0A2H1KDM8-F1
#
_entry.id   AF-A0A2H1KDM8-F1
#
_cell.length_a   1.000
_cell.length_b   1.000
_cell.length_c   1.000
_cell.angle_alpha   90.00
_cell.angle_beta   90.00
_cell.angle_gamma   90.00
#
_symmetry.space_group_name_H-M   'P 1'
#
loop_
_entity.id
_entity.type
_entity.pdbx_description
1 polymer ?
#
loop_
_entity_poly.entity_id
_entity_poly.type
_entity_poly.pdbx_seq_one_letter_code
_entity_poly.pdbx_strand_id
1 'polypeptide(L)'
;MNSAVATRSTRIRAVSLLAIIVFALLSGCGSDGTSQINGNDVAWSTGGGGTADSDPVPSRPSASAAPAPGPRSHNDSEAPANSGPDVSTQNESKPAADGEDGSGSPQRGADGAELGAARSMLDELEVKVKEHRTGYDPELFDWSADVDDNGCDTRNDALRRDLKDLEIEAETNGCVAIAGELDDDYLGESYAFERGSANVDVDQIVSSSNAWQTGASDMSVDELREFGNDPLNLLTVSANVMRQKGGGDAAAWLPPNEAFQCEYVSRQIAVKHKYGLAVASAEKDAMEAVLGTCAD
;
A
#
# COMPACT_ATOMS: atom_id res chain seq x y z
N MET A 1 -9.94 -18.95 57.16
CA MET A 1 -11.30 -18.67 57.65
C MET A 1 -11.33 -17.26 58.21
N ASN A 2 -11.91 -16.32 57.48
CA ASN A 2 -12.83 -15.28 57.97
C ASN A 2 -13.17 -14.32 56.82
N SER A 3 -14.45 -14.34 56.45
CA SER A 3 -15.10 -13.49 55.46
C SER A 3 -15.23 -12.06 55.97
N ALA A 4 -15.14 -11.07 55.06
CA ALA A 4 -15.88 -9.82 55.17
C ALA A 4 -16.21 -9.29 53.77
N VAL A 5 -17.48 -8.91 53.62
CA VAL A 5 -18.23 -8.62 52.41
C VAL A 5 -18.39 -7.10 52.23
N ALA A 6 -18.34 -6.66 50.96
CA ALA A 6 -18.95 -5.49 50.30
C ALA A 6 -18.71 -4.07 50.83
N THR A 7 -18.48 -3.12 49.91
CA THR A 7 -19.55 -2.22 49.39
C THR A 7 -19.02 -1.39 48.19
N ARG A 8 -19.68 -1.50 47.03
CA ARG A 8 -19.51 -0.63 45.85
C ARG A 8 -20.16 0.74 46.14
N SER A 9 -19.53 1.85 45.74
CA SER A 9 -20.16 3.17 45.69
C SER A 9 -20.05 3.77 44.29
N THR A 10 -21.18 3.76 43.57
CA THR A 10 -21.39 4.44 42.29
C THR A 10 -21.83 5.87 42.59
N ARG A 11 -21.17 6.88 42.02
CA ARG A 11 -21.65 8.27 42.03
C ARG A 11 -22.05 8.70 40.62
N ILE A 12 -23.35 8.65 40.37
CA ILE A 12 -24.04 9.28 39.25
C ILE A 12 -24.11 10.79 39.56
N ARG A 13 -23.74 11.66 38.61
CA ARG A 13 -24.07 13.09 38.63
C ARG A 13 -24.97 13.40 37.44
N ALA A 14 -26.24 13.69 37.74
CA ALA A 14 -27.21 14.30 36.85
C ALA A 14 -27.34 15.79 37.21
N VAL A 15 -27.27 16.69 36.23
CA VAL A 15 -27.65 18.12 36.31
C VAL A 15 -28.13 18.51 34.90
N SER A 16 -29.43 18.42 34.62
CA SER A 16 -30.46 19.47 34.67
C SER A 16 -30.59 20.29 33.38
N LEU A 17 -31.73 20.06 32.71
CA LEU A 17 -32.29 20.85 31.60
C LEU A 17 -32.58 22.29 32.00
N LEU A 18 -32.37 23.22 31.06
CA LEU A 18 -33.15 24.46 31.01
C LEU A 18 -33.40 24.85 29.56
N ALA A 19 -34.67 24.75 29.15
CA ALA A 19 -35.19 25.21 27.87
C ALA A 19 -35.60 26.68 28.01
N ILE A 20 -35.23 27.52 27.04
CA ILE A 20 -35.83 28.85 26.84
C ILE A 20 -36.17 28.99 25.36
N ILE A 21 -37.48 28.98 25.09
CA ILE A 21 -38.10 29.35 23.82
C ILE A 21 -38.40 30.85 23.89
N VAL A 22 -37.95 31.62 22.89
CA VAL A 22 -38.49 32.96 22.60
C VAL A 22 -38.84 33.03 21.12
N PHE A 23 -40.13 33.24 20.87
CA PHE A 23 -40.76 33.43 19.58
C PHE A 23 -41.11 34.93 19.46
N ALA A 24 -40.71 35.60 18.39
CA ALA A 24 -41.37 36.83 17.92
C ALA A 24 -41.03 37.12 16.45
N LEU A 25 -42.10 37.14 15.64
CA LEU A 25 -42.18 37.56 14.23
C LEU A 25 -41.99 39.08 14.09
N LEU A 26 -41.56 39.54 12.90
CA LEU A 26 -42.24 40.58 12.10
C LEU A 26 -41.51 40.87 10.77
N SER A 27 -42.24 40.61 9.68
CA SER A 27 -42.44 41.41 8.46
C SER A 27 -41.28 42.16 7.79
N GLY A 28 -41.05 41.84 6.52
CA GLY A 28 -40.40 42.72 5.55
C GLY A 28 -40.65 42.26 4.11
N CYS A 29 -41.57 42.95 3.41
CA CYS A 29 -41.87 42.79 1.99
C CYS A 29 -40.70 43.22 1.10
N GLY A 30 -40.55 42.57 -0.06
CA GLY A 30 -39.73 43.06 -1.17
C GLY A 30 -39.83 42.12 -2.37
N SER A 31 -40.61 42.53 -3.38
CA SER A 31 -40.83 41.82 -4.63
C SER A 31 -39.91 42.32 -5.76
N ASP A 32 -39.82 41.46 -6.77
CA ASP A 32 -39.50 41.71 -8.19
C ASP A 32 -38.03 41.75 -8.64
N GLY A 33 -37.66 40.73 -9.42
CA GLY A 33 -36.39 40.63 -10.14
C GLY A 33 -36.26 39.31 -10.90
N THR A 34 -37.03 39.16 -11.97
CA THR A 34 -37.04 38.02 -12.91
C THR A 34 -35.66 37.53 -13.35
N SER A 35 -35.39 36.23 -13.23
CA SER A 35 -34.43 35.52 -14.09
C SER A 35 -35.01 34.18 -14.50
N GLN A 36 -35.22 34.04 -15.81
CA GLN A 36 -35.59 32.78 -16.43
C GLN A 36 -34.40 31.84 -16.48
N ILE A 37 -34.59 30.60 -16.03
CA ILE A 37 -33.74 29.47 -16.43
C ILE A 37 -34.70 28.36 -16.89
N ASN A 38 -34.59 28.03 -18.17
CA ASN A 38 -35.26 26.89 -18.78
C ASN A 38 -34.64 25.59 -18.23
N GLY A 39 -35.45 24.80 -17.53
CA GLY A 39 -35.14 23.41 -17.20
C GLY A 39 -36.39 22.57 -17.45
N ASN A 40 -36.41 21.87 -18.59
CA ASN A 40 -37.40 20.82 -18.82
C ASN A 40 -36.99 19.58 -18.00
N ASP A 41 -37.88 19.19 -17.11
CA ASP A 41 -38.45 17.86 -16.90
C ASP A 41 -37.65 16.64 -17.42
N VAL A 42 -37.46 15.61 -16.59
CA VAL A 42 -38.40 14.48 -16.51
C VAL A 42 -38.12 13.65 -15.24
N ALA A 43 -39.19 13.44 -14.47
CA ALA A 43 -39.29 12.64 -13.26
C ALA A 43 -39.15 11.13 -13.52
N TRP A 44 -38.60 10.39 -12.55
CA TRP A 44 -38.86 8.95 -12.40
C TRP A 44 -39.65 8.71 -11.11
N SER A 45 -40.89 8.29 -11.30
CA SER A 45 -41.80 7.81 -10.27
C SER A 45 -41.76 6.28 -10.21
N THR A 46 -42.02 5.77 -9.01
CA THR A 46 -41.99 4.39 -8.55
C THR A 46 -43.12 3.51 -9.09
N GLY A 47 -42.82 2.22 -9.31
CA GLY A 47 -43.68 1.12 -8.88
C GLY A 47 -44.29 0.21 -9.97
N GLY A 48 -44.24 -1.11 -9.70
CA GLY A 48 -45.15 -2.10 -10.29
C GLY A 48 -44.45 -3.27 -11.00
N GLY A 49 -44.58 -4.47 -10.44
CA GLY A 49 -43.90 -5.70 -10.90
C GLY A 49 -44.68 -6.57 -11.88
N GLY A 50 -44.14 -7.77 -12.13
CA GLY A 50 -44.89 -8.89 -12.72
C GLY A 50 -44.19 -9.67 -13.82
N THR A 51 -43.80 -10.90 -13.46
CA THR A 51 -43.78 -12.14 -14.27
C THR A 51 -42.61 -12.43 -15.23
N ALA A 52 -42.25 -13.71 -15.18
CA ALA A 52 -41.14 -14.39 -15.84
C ALA A 52 -41.40 -14.65 -17.34
N ASP A 53 -40.35 -14.58 -18.14
CA ASP A 53 -40.03 -15.61 -19.15
C ASP A 53 -38.60 -15.43 -19.72
N SER A 54 -37.86 -16.54 -19.73
CA SER A 54 -36.80 -16.97 -20.66
C SER A 54 -35.71 -16.00 -21.20
N ASP A 55 -34.44 -16.37 -20.91
CA ASP A 55 -33.20 -15.91 -21.55
C ASP A 55 -33.21 -16.03 -23.09
N PRO A 56 -32.37 -15.21 -23.77
CA PRO A 56 -31.25 -15.83 -24.44
C PRO A 56 -29.89 -15.14 -24.19
N VAL A 57 -28.91 -15.97 -23.84
CA VAL A 57 -27.48 -15.66 -23.67
C VAL A 57 -26.86 -15.11 -24.97
N PRO A 58 -26.21 -13.92 -24.97
CA PRO A 58 -25.37 -13.50 -26.09
C PRO A 58 -24.02 -14.22 -26.07
N SER A 59 -23.68 -14.83 -27.20
CA SER A 59 -22.46 -15.62 -27.42
C SER A 59 -21.19 -14.74 -27.48
N ARG A 60 -20.14 -15.18 -26.79
CA ARG A 60 -18.80 -14.57 -26.76
C ARG A 60 -18.04 -14.86 -28.06
N PRO A 61 -17.43 -13.87 -28.74
CA PRO A 61 -16.57 -14.15 -29.90
C PRO A 61 -15.22 -14.76 -29.47
N SER A 62 -14.78 -15.73 -30.30
CA SER A 62 -13.60 -16.57 -30.13
C SER A 62 -12.29 -15.76 -30.19
N ALA A 63 -11.37 -16.04 -29.25
CA ALA A 63 -10.02 -15.49 -29.25
C ALA A 63 -9.18 -16.13 -30.37
N SER A 64 -8.56 -15.29 -31.20
CA SER A 64 -7.60 -15.70 -32.22
C SER A 64 -6.20 -15.84 -31.60
N ALA A 65 -5.60 -17.01 -31.77
CA ALA A 65 -4.28 -17.36 -31.23
C ALA A 65 -3.14 -16.67 -31.99
N ALA A 66 -2.15 -16.17 -31.24
CA ALA A 66 -0.88 -15.69 -31.76
C ALA A 66 0.02 -16.87 -32.20
N PRO A 67 0.83 -16.75 -33.27
CA PRO A 67 1.72 -17.82 -33.72
C PRO A 67 3.06 -17.85 -32.96
N ALA A 68 3.56 -19.08 -32.77
CA ALA A 68 4.82 -19.42 -32.09
C ALA A 68 6.09 -18.98 -32.85
N PRO A 69 7.25 -18.80 -32.17
CA PRO A 69 8.52 -18.45 -32.80
C PRO A 69 9.18 -19.65 -33.52
N GLY A 70 9.68 -19.40 -34.73
CA GLY A 70 10.41 -20.38 -35.55
C GLY A 70 11.88 -20.58 -35.12
N PRO A 71 12.56 -21.62 -35.67
CA PRO A 71 13.82 -22.13 -35.13
C PRO A 71 15.06 -21.38 -35.63
N ARG A 72 16.10 -21.42 -34.78
CA ARG A 72 17.47 -20.95 -35.01
C ARG A 72 18.12 -21.65 -36.21
N SER A 73 18.85 -20.89 -37.03
CA SER A 73 19.81 -21.43 -38.01
C SER A 73 21.22 -21.04 -37.60
N HIS A 74 22.04 -22.06 -37.35
CA HIS A 74 23.49 -22.00 -37.31
C HIS A 74 24.02 -21.70 -38.71
N ASN A 75 25.06 -20.88 -38.81
CA ASN A 75 25.99 -21.01 -39.91
C ASN A 75 27.41 -20.71 -39.41
N ASP A 76 28.23 -21.75 -39.42
CA ASP A 76 29.67 -21.71 -39.33
C ASP A 76 30.26 -21.07 -40.60
N SER A 77 31.34 -20.30 -40.46
CA SER A 77 32.55 -20.43 -41.29
C SER A 77 33.61 -19.41 -40.91
N GLU A 78 34.66 -19.96 -40.29
CA GLU A 78 36.07 -19.83 -40.67
C GLU A 78 36.84 -18.52 -40.45
N ALA A 79 37.86 -18.65 -39.60
CA ALA A 79 38.98 -17.74 -39.42
C ALA A 79 39.87 -17.65 -40.68
N PRO A 80 40.82 -16.71 -40.70
CA PRO A 80 42.17 -17.16 -40.38
C PRO A 80 42.97 -16.22 -39.46
N ALA A 81 43.99 -16.84 -38.86
CA ALA A 81 44.98 -16.28 -37.95
C ALA A 81 45.92 -15.26 -38.61
N ASN A 82 46.43 -14.30 -37.82
CA ASN A 82 47.89 -14.16 -37.65
C ASN A 82 48.30 -13.27 -36.46
N SER A 83 49.27 -13.80 -35.69
CA SER A 83 50.42 -13.15 -35.03
C SER A 83 50.25 -11.94 -34.09
N GLY A 84 50.67 -12.15 -32.83
CA GLY A 84 51.03 -11.10 -31.86
C GLY A 84 52.30 -10.31 -32.24
N PRO A 85 52.77 -9.39 -31.37
CA PRO A 85 53.50 -9.83 -30.17
C PRO A 85 53.24 -9.05 -28.86
N ASP A 86 53.47 -9.77 -27.76
CA ASP A 86 54.11 -9.45 -26.47
C ASP A 86 54.48 -7.98 -26.14
N VAL A 87 54.08 -7.50 -24.95
CA VAL A 87 54.96 -6.78 -23.99
C VAL A 87 54.39 -6.93 -22.55
N SER A 88 55.05 -7.82 -21.81
CA SER A 88 55.58 -7.70 -20.43
C SER A 88 54.82 -6.99 -19.29
N THR A 89 54.69 -7.79 -18.23
CA THR A 89 54.47 -7.55 -16.80
C THR A 89 55.39 -6.51 -16.16
N GLN A 90 54.88 -5.76 -15.17
CA GLN A 90 55.58 -5.58 -13.88
C GLN A 90 54.61 -5.58 -12.71
N ASN A 91 54.97 -6.40 -11.72
CA ASN A 91 54.35 -6.63 -10.43
C ASN A 91 55.32 -6.04 -9.40
N GLU A 92 54.86 -5.15 -8.52
CA GLU A 92 55.65 -4.68 -7.39
C GLU A 92 54.78 -4.69 -6.13
N SER A 93 55.30 -5.32 -5.08
CA SER A 93 54.61 -5.60 -3.83
C SER A 93 55.16 -4.77 -2.67
N LYS A 94 54.26 -4.51 -1.69
CA LYS A 94 54.48 -4.45 -0.20
C LYS A 94 54.85 -3.06 0.40
N PRO A 95 54.56 -2.73 1.70
CA PRO A 95 53.87 -3.48 2.80
C PRO A 95 52.68 -2.81 3.50
N ALA A 96 52.03 -3.66 4.31
CA ALA A 96 51.07 -3.39 5.38
C ALA A 96 51.47 -2.30 6.39
N ALA A 97 50.46 -1.61 6.91
CA ALA A 97 50.46 -0.97 8.21
C ALA A 97 49.21 -1.43 8.96
N ASP A 98 49.44 -2.01 10.14
CA ASP A 98 48.43 -2.40 11.11
C ASP A 98 47.66 -1.18 11.62
N GLY A 99 46.34 -1.33 11.72
CA GLY A 99 45.43 -0.41 12.38
C GLY A 99 44.24 -1.22 12.88
N GLU A 100 44.31 -1.58 14.16
CA GLU A 100 43.22 -2.21 14.91
C GLU A 100 42.01 -1.27 15.05
N ASP A 101 40.85 -1.92 15.08
CA ASP A 101 39.59 -1.55 15.71
C ASP A 101 38.74 -0.44 15.06
N GLY A 102 37.56 -0.86 14.58
CA GLY A 102 36.62 -0.03 13.87
C GLY A 102 35.31 -0.75 13.55
N SER A 103 34.58 -1.14 14.61
CA SER A 103 33.12 -1.27 14.63
C SER A 103 32.46 -2.05 13.48
N GLY A 104 32.44 -3.38 13.58
CA GLY A 104 31.45 -4.20 12.87
C GLY A 104 30.03 -3.86 13.32
N SER A 105 29.21 -3.41 12.37
CA SER A 105 27.88 -2.81 12.57
C SER A 105 26.90 -3.65 13.39
N PRO A 106 26.09 -3.03 14.28
CA PRO A 106 24.93 -3.66 14.93
C PRO A 106 23.80 -4.10 13.97
N GLN A 107 23.80 -3.61 12.72
CA GLN A 107 22.68 -3.81 11.79
C GLN A 107 22.48 -5.27 11.38
N ARG A 108 23.55 -6.02 11.12
CA ARG A 108 23.44 -7.43 10.72
C ARG A 108 22.70 -8.29 11.76
N GLY A 109 22.85 -7.97 13.05
CA GLY A 109 22.13 -8.68 14.12
C GLY A 109 20.66 -8.27 14.26
N ALA A 110 20.30 -7.05 13.84
CA ALA A 110 18.91 -6.58 13.82
C ALA A 110 18.16 -7.18 12.63
N ASP A 111 18.78 -7.18 11.44
CA ASP A 111 18.20 -7.71 10.21
C ASP A 111 17.87 -9.21 10.36
N GLY A 112 18.79 -10.01 10.91
CA GLY A 112 18.54 -11.43 11.19
C GLY A 112 17.45 -11.69 12.23
N ALA A 113 17.30 -10.81 13.23
CA ALA A 113 16.23 -10.92 14.23
C ALA A 113 14.85 -10.59 13.64
N GLU A 114 14.77 -9.59 12.76
CA GLU A 114 13.55 -9.23 12.03
C GLU A 114 13.12 -10.34 11.06
N LEU A 115 14.07 -10.95 10.34
CA LEU A 115 13.78 -12.11 9.49
C LEU A 115 13.30 -13.33 10.28
N GLY A 116 13.87 -13.57 11.48
CA GLY A 116 13.40 -14.60 12.40
C GLY A 116 11.96 -14.37 12.88
N ALA A 117 11.61 -13.10 13.17
CA ALA A 117 10.26 -12.71 13.52
C ALA A 117 9.29 -12.88 12.34
N ALA A 118 9.68 -12.46 11.14
CA ALA A 118 8.86 -12.61 9.93
C ALA A 118 8.53 -14.08 9.63
N ARG A 119 9.51 -15.00 9.71
CA ARG A 119 9.26 -16.44 9.54
C ARG A 119 8.28 -16.97 10.57
N SER A 120 8.44 -16.56 11.84
CA SER A 120 7.54 -16.99 12.92
C SER A 120 6.11 -16.47 12.72
N MET A 121 5.96 -15.20 12.33
CA MET A 121 4.64 -14.63 12.00
C MET A 121 3.99 -15.33 10.81
N LEU A 122 4.76 -15.65 9.76
CA LEU A 122 4.25 -16.37 8.58
C LEU A 122 3.72 -17.77 8.91
N ASP A 123 4.32 -18.45 9.89
CA ASP A 123 3.83 -19.74 10.39
C ASP A 123 2.50 -19.63 11.13
N GLU A 124 2.22 -18.48 11.73
CA GLU A 124 0.98 -18.19 12.44
C GLU A 124 -0.17 -17.73 11.54
N LEU A 125 0.13 -17.23 10.33
CA LEU A 125 -0.89 -16.78 9.39
C LEU A 125 -1.76 -17.94 8.89
N GLU A 126 -3.08 -17.75 8.93
CA GLU A 126 -4.02 -18.72 8.38
C GLU A 126 -3.88 -18.81 6.87
N VAL A 127 -3.80 -20.05 6.34
CA VAL A 127 -3.82 -20.29 4.90
C VAL A 127 -5.25 -20.48 4.42
N LYS A 128 -5.73 -19.60 3.53
CA LYS A 128 -7.08 -19.63 2.96
C LYS A 128 -7.07 -19.44 1.44
N VAL A 129 -8.14 -19.87 0.79
CA VAL A 129 -8.41 -19.46 -0.60
C VAL A 129 -8.86 -18.00 -0.59
N LYS A 130 -8.37 -17.20 -1.53
CA LYS A 130 -8.82 -15.81 -1.69
C LYS A 130 -10.33 -15.77 -1.94
N GLU A 131 -11.01 -14.94 -1.17
CA GLU A 131 -12.43 -14.68 -1.34
C GLU A 131 -12.70 -13.83 -2.59
N HIS A 132 -13.97 -13.77 -3.00
CA HIS A 132 -14.37 -12.88 -4.09
C HIS A 132 -14.34 -11.43 -3.63
N ARG A 133 -14.08 -10.50 -4.55
CA ARG A 133 -14.08 -9.04 -4.30
C ARG A 133 -15.48 -8.42 -4.22
N THR A 134 -16.51 -9.21 -3.97
CA THR A 134 -17.88 -8.69 -3.89
C THR A 134 -17.96 -7.68 -2.74
N GLY A 135 -18.52 -6.50 -3.01
CA GLY A 135 -18.64 -5.42 -2.02
C GLY A 135 -17.35 -4.65 -1.74
N TYR A 136 -16.24 -4.97 -2.41
CA TYR A 136 -15.01 -4.20 -2.28
C TYR A 136 -15.21 -2.76 -2.79
N ASP A 137 -14.89 -1.82 -1.93
CA ASP A 137 -14.85 -0.39 -2.23
C ASP A 137 -13.56 0.20 -1.63
N PRO A 138 -12.63 0.73 -2.46
CA PRO A 138 -11.39 1.32 -1.95
C PRO A 138 -11.64 2.57 -1.08
N GLU A 139 -12.80 3.24 -1.21
CA GLU A 139 -13.11 4.44 -0.42
C GLU A 139 -13.30 4.12 1.07
N LEU A 140 -13.63 2.86 1.42
CA LEU A 140 -13.78 2.43 2.82
C LEU A 140 -12.48 2.48 3.63
N PHE A 141 -11.33 2.52 2.96
CA PHE A 141 -10.02 2.57 3.60
C PHE A 141 -9.57 4.00 3.95
N ASP A 142 -10.33 5.03 3.52
CA ASP A 142 -10.14 6.46 3.85
C ASP A 142 -8.66 6.90 3.93
N TRP A 143 -7.93 6.71 2.83
CA TRP A 143 -6.47 6.89 2.74
C TRP A 143 -5.98 8.35 2.88
N SER A 144 -6.91 9.31 2.99
CA SER A 144 -6.62 10.75 3.16
C SER A 144 -6.86 11.26 4.57
N ALA A 145 -7.06 10.34 5.53
CA ALA A 145 -7.31 10.68 6.91
C ALA A 145 -6.03 11.24 7.59
N ASP A 146 -6.23 12.18 8.49
CA ASP A 146 -5.30 12.46 9.60
C ASP A 146 -5.68 11.47 10.72
N VAL A 147 -4.88 10.40 10.89
CA VAL A 147 -5.17 9.31 11.85
C VAL A 147 -4.36 9.41 13.14
N ASP A 148 -3.33 10.26 13.17
CA ASP A 148 -2.49 10.50 14.34
C ASP A 148 -2.75 11.86 15.00
N ASP A 149 -3.73 12.61 14.48
CA ASP A 149 -4.16 13.93 14.93
C ASP A 149 -3.02 14.97 14.92
N ASN A 150 -2.06 14.82 14.00
CA ASN A 150 -0.91 15.71 13.88
C ASN A 150 -1.19 16.96 13.02
N GLY A 151 -2.34 16.99 12.31
CA GLY A 151 -2.77 18.07 11.42
C GLY A 151 -2.44 17.84 9.93
N CYS A 152 -1.77 16.74 9.59
CA CYS A 152 -1.41 16.34 8.24
C CYS A 152 -2.25 15.14 7.80
N ASP A 153 -2.56 15.06 6.50
CA ASP A 153 -3.11 13.81 5.97
C ASP A 153 -2.01 12.75 5.87
N THR A 154 -2.43 11.48 5.97
CA THR A 154 -1.53 10.33 5.93
C THR A 154 -0.64 10.29 4.68
N ARG A 155 -1.13 10.79 3.54
CA ARG A 155 -0.34 10.87 2.30
C ARG A 155 0.86 11.80 2.51
N ASN A 156 0.64 12.98 3.07
CA ASN A 156 1.71 13.92 3.36
C ASN A 156 2.66 13.40 4.44
N ASP A 157 2.18 12.63 5.42
CA ASP A 157 3.06 11.99 6.39
C ASP A 157 3.99 10.97 5.74
N ALA A 158 3.48 10.14 4.84
CA ALA A 158 4.30 9.19 4.06
C ALA A 158 5.32 9.94 3.18
N LEU A 159 4.91 10.98 2.47
CA LEU A 159 5.84 11.78 1.66
C LEU A 159 6.92 12.46 2.51
N ARG A 160 6.56 13.03 3.66
CA ARG A 160 7.51 13.67 4.57
C ARG A 160 8.52 12.67 5.15
N ARG A 161 8.11 11.42 5.35
CA ARG A 161 8.98 10.35 5.83
C ARG A 161 9.93 9.86 4.75
N ASP A 162 9.44 9.70 3.52
CA ASP A 162 10.15 8.96 2.46
C ASP A 162 10.94 9.85 1.50
N LEU A 163 10.56 11.12 1.33
CA LEU A 163 11.25 12.04 0.42
C LEU A 163 12.47 12.68 1.07
N LYS A 164 13.56 12.77 0.29
CA LYS A 164 14.74 13.58 0.55
C LYS A 164 14.57 14.97 -0.04
N ASP A 165 15.42 15.91 0.38
CA ASP A 165 15.45 17.30 -0.11
C ASP A 165 14.06 17.94 -0.19
N LEU A 166 13.25 17.68 0.85
CA LEU A 166 11.83 17.98 0.89
C LEU A 166 11.56 19.49 0.92
N GLU A 167 10.68 19.93 0.03
CA GLU A 167 10.09 21.26 0.04
C GLU A 167 8.64 21.21 0.53
N ILE A 168 8.32 22.09 1.47
CA ILE A 168 6.99 22.18 2.09
C ILE A 168 6.32 23.51 1.73
N GLU A 169 5.04 23.47 1.41
CA GLU A 169 4.23 24.66 1.17
C GLU A 169 4.15 25.53 2.44
N ALA A 170 4.47 26.82 2.29
CA ALA A 170 4.35 27.78 3.38
C ALA A 170 2.90 27.85 3.90
N GLU A 171 2.74 28.18 5.18
CA GLU A 171 1.41 28.34 5.81
C GLU A 171 0.56 27.04 5.89
N THR A 172 1.18 25.87 5.69
CA THR A 172 0.51 24.55 5.83
C THR A 172 0.88 23.81 7.11
N ASN A 173 1.41 24.53 8.11
CA ASN A 173 1.91 23.97 9.38
C ASN A 173 2.95 22.84 9.22
N GLY A 174 3.64 22.80 8.09
CA GLY A 174 4.62 21.76 7.80
C GLY A 174 4.07 20.59 6.97
N CYS A 175 2.76 20.49 6.75
CA CYS A 175 2.19 19.26 6.22
C CYS A 175 2.41 19.09 4.72
N VAL A 176 2.17 20.12 3.91
CA VAL A 176 1.99 19.90 2.48
C VAL A 176 3.33 19.81 1.76
N ALA A 177 3.72 18.60 1.40
CA ALA A 177 4.87 18.35 0.53
C ALA A 177 4.58 18.84 -0.90
N ILE A 178 5.46 19.69 -1.43
CA ILE A 178 5.35 20.28 -2.78
C ILE A 178 6.46 19.83 -3.73
N ALA A 179 7.64 19.48 -3.23
CA ALA A 179 8.71 18.87 -4.01
C ALA A 179 9.64 18.04 -3.13
N GLY A 180 10.46 17.19 -3.74
CA GLY A 180 11.49 16.39 -3.08
C GLY A 180 12.11 15.36 -4.02
N GLU A 181 12.98 14.53 -3.50
CA GLU A 181 13.59 13.40 -4.20
C GLU A 181 13.18 12.08 -3.54
N LEU A 182 12.55 11.21 -4.32
CA LEU A 182 12.23 9.84 -3.93
C LEU A 182 13.39 8.93 -4.34
N ASP A 183 13.92 8.15 -3.41
CA ASP A 183 14.63 6.92 -3.74
C ASP A 183 13.62 5.76 -3.72
N ASP A 184 13.23 5.27 -4.89
CA ASP A 184 12.16 4.28 -5.03
C ASP A 184 12.69 2.89 -4.67
N ASP A 185 12.29 2.36 -3.52
CA ASP A 185 12.68 1.03 -3.06
C ASP A 185 12.23 -0.10 -3.98
N TYR A 186 11.09 0.04 -4.67
CA TYR A 186 10.60 -1.00 -5.59
C TYR A 186 11.43 -1.09 -6.87
N LEU A 187 11.96 0.03 -7.35
CA LEU A 187 12.73 0.10 -8.60
C LEU A 187 14.25 0.20 -8.39
N GLY A 188 14.71 0.65 -7.23
CA GLY A 188 16.12 0.96 -6.97
C GLY A 188 16.60 2.19 -7.75
N GLU A 189 15.68 3.11 -8.08
CA GLU A 189 15.92 4.31 -8.90
C GLU A 189 15.40 5.56 -8.21
N SER A 190 15.97 6.73 -8.50
CA SER A 190 15.54 7.99 -7.91
C SER A 190 14.62 8.78 -8.84
N TYR A 191 13.62 9.45 -8.26
CA TYR A 191 12.61 10.24 -8.95
C TYR A 191 12.39 11.58 -8.25
N ALA A 192 12.41 12.68 -9.00
CA ALA A 192 11.96 13.96 -8.47
C ALA A 192 10.44 13.90 -8.24
N PHE A 193 9.99 14.25 -7.04
CA PHE A 193 8.59 14.50 -6.74
C PHE A 193 8.29 15.99 -6.94
N GLU A 194 7.20 16.28 -7.63
CA GLU A 194 6.59 17.62 -7.65
C GLU A 194 5.09 17.46 -7.44
N ARG A 195 4.48 18.24 -6.54
CA ARG A 195 3.04 18.15 -6.29
C ARG A 195 2.26 18.49 -7.56
N GLY A 196 1.31 17.62 -7.89
CA GLY A 196 0.52 17.72 -9.13
C GLY A 196 1.15 16.96 -10.31
N SER A 197 2.40 16.52 -10.20
CA SER A 197 2.92 15.48 -11.09
C SER A 197 2.35 14.11 -10.70
N ALA A 198 2.15 13.23 -11.68
CA ALA A 198 1.52 11.91 -11.49
C ALA A 198 2.57 10.77 -11.48
N ASN A 199 3.80 11.07 -11.08
CA ASN A 199 4.93 10.16 -11.15
C ASN A 199 5.25 9.45 -9.82
N VAL A 200 4.89 10.03 -8.67
CA VAL A 200 5.12 9.48 -7.33
C VAL A 200 3.81 9.43 -6.55
N ASP A 201 3.58 8.32 -5.85
CA ASP A 201 2.40 8.12 -5.02
C ASP A 201 2.72 7.22 -3.81
N VAL A 202 1.75 7.04 -2.92
CA VAL A 202 1.90 6.20 -1.71
C VAL A 202 1.20 4.87 -1.93
N ASP A 203 1.97 3.78 -1.98
CA ASP A 203 1.45 2.42 -2.10
C ASP A 203 1.11 1.82 -0.73
N GLN A 204 0.06 0.99 -0.73
CA GLN A 204 -0.24 0.06 0.36
C GLN A 204 0.47 -1.27 0.06
N ILE A 205 1.54 -1.59 0.80
CA ILE A 205 2.40 -2.77 0.60
C ILE A 205 1.56 -4.05 0.53
N VAL A 206 0.62 -4.23 1.45
CA VAL A 206 -0.54 -5.12 1.29
C VAL A 206 -1.67 -4.28 0.71
N SER A 207 -2.00 -4.50 -0.56
CA SER A 207 -3.05 -3.72 -1.22
C SER A 207 -4.42 -3.92 -0.54
N SER A 208 -5.23 -2.86 -0.44
CA SER A 208 -6.62 -2.96 0.05
C SER A 208 -7.44 -4.04 -0.67
N SER A 209 -7.21 -4.23 -1.97
CA SER A 209 -7.86 -5.30 -2.77
C SER A 209 -7.42 -6.70 -2.34
N ASN A 210 -6.14 -6.90 -1.99
CA ASN A 210 -5.67 -8.17 -1.46
C ASN A 210 -6.23 -8.40 -0.06
N ALA A 211 -6.10 -7.40 0.83
CA ALA A 211 -6.60 -7.44 2.19
C ALA A 211 -8.08 -7.82 2.24
N TRP A 212 -8.91 -7.22 1.38
CA TRP A 212 -10.33 -7.54 1.26
C TRP A 212 -10.59 -9.03 1.01
N GLN A 213 -9.84 -9.64 0.09
CA GLN A 213 -9.99 -11.05 -0.27
C GLN A 213 -9.42 -12.00 0.78
N THR A 214 -8.64 -11.49 1.73
CA THR A 214 -7.96 -12.29 2.75
C THR A 214 -8.41 -11.97 4.17
N GLY A 215 -9.52 -11.25 4.36
CA GLY A 215 -10.15 -11.08 5.67
C GLY A 215 -10.67 -9.68 5.97
N ALA A 216 -10.22 -8.64 5.26
CA ALA A 216 -10.64 -7.27 5.55
C ALA A 216 -12.12 -7.00 5.22
N SER A 217 -12.78 -7.86 4.43
CA SER A 217 -14.23 -7.76 4.20
C SER A 217 -15.07 -7.89 5.47
N ASP A 218 -14.53 -8.50 6.52
CA ASP A 218 -15.21 -8.70 7.81
C ASP A 218 -14.88 -7.61 8.83
N MET A 219 -13.98 -6.68 8.50
CA MET A 219 -13.57 -5.58 9.37
C MET A 219 -14.63 -4.48 9.45
N SER A 220 -14.66 -3.80 10.58
CA SER A 220 -15.37 -2.53 10.71
C SER A 220 -14.74 -1.44 9.83
N VAL A 221 -15.50 -0.38 9.54
CA VAL A 221 -14.99 0.76 8.77
C VAL A 221 -13.80 1.44 9.47
N ASP A 222 -13.82 1.49 10.79
CA ASP A 222 -12.71 2.08 11.57
C ASP A 222 -11.43 1.23 11.44
N GLU A 223 -11.54 -0.10 11.45
CA GLU A 223 -10.40 -1.00 11.20
C GLU A 223 -9.88 -0.91 9.76
N LEU A 224 -10.77 -0.75 8.77
CA LEU A 224 -10.37 -0.52 7.38
C LEU A 224 -9.63 0.80 7.20
N ARG A 225 -10.08 1.84 7.89
CA ARG A 225 -9.39 3.14 7.94
C ARG A 225 -8.04 3.02 8.63
N GLU A 226 -7.95 2.28 9.74
CA GLU A 226 -6.66 2.04 10.39
C GLU A 226 -5.70 1.30 9.46
N PHE A 227 -6.13 0.22 8.81
CA PHE A 227 -5.34 -0.53 7.82
C PHE A 227 -4.88 0.38 6.66
N GLY A 228 -5.80 1.22 6.19
CA GLY A 228 -5.57 2.09 5.04
C GLY A 228 -4.52 3.16 5.29
N ASN A 229 -4.34 3.55 6.55
CA ASN A 229 -3.46 4.65 6.97
C ASN A 229 -2.28 4.21 7.85
N ASP A 230 -2.07 2.90 8.05
CA ASP A 230 -0.97 2.40 8.88
C ASP A 230 0.39 2.71 8.25
N PRO A 231 1.30 3.45 8.93
CA PRO A 231 2.65 3.67 8.44
C PRO A 231 3.41 2.38 8.12
N LEU A 232 3.12 1.26 8.81
CA LEU A 232 3.69 -0.06 8.50
C LEU A 232 3.21 -0.59 7.14
N ASN A 233 2.06 -0.16 6.63
CA ASN A 233 1.54 -0.59 5.33
C ASN A 233 1.81 0.42 4.20
N LEU A 234 2.35 1.61 4.49
CA LEU A 234 2.50 2.68 3.49
C LEU A 234 3.94 2.91 3.03
N LEU A 235 4.17 3.02 1.72
CA LEU A 235 5.48 3.32 1.14
C LEU A 235 5.34 4.24 -0.07
N THR A 236 6.08 5.34 -0.09
CA THR A 236 6.15 6.23 -1.26
C THR A 236 6.95 5.57 -2.37
N VAL A 237 6.39 5.48 -3.57
CA VAL A 237 6.97 4.80 -4.74
C VAL A 237 6.60 5.52 -6.04
N SER A 238 7.23 5.13 -7.14
CA SER A 238 6.79 5.53 -8.47
C SER A 238 5.37 5.05 -8.74
N ALA A 239 4.51 5.98 -9.15
CA ALA A 239 3.12 5.70 -9.47
C ALA A 239 2.99 4.68 -10.61
N ASN A 240 3.99 4.55 -11.48
CA ASN A 240 4.01 3.52 -12.53
C ASN A 240 4.16 2.12 -11.94
N VAL A 241 5.16 1.90 -11.08
CA VAL A 241 5.38 0.58 -10.47
C VAL A 241 4.23 0.19 -9.55
N MET A 242 3.66 1.15 -8.80
CA MET A 242 2.45 0.93 -8.01
C MET A 242 1.27 0.43 -8.87
N ARG A 243 1.04 1.05 -10.03
CA ARG A 243 -0.02 0.59 -10.96
C ARG A 243 0.27 -0.80 -11.54
N GLN A 244 1.53 -1.16 -11.73
CA GLN A 244 1.92 -2.49 -12.18
C GLN A 244 1.66 -3.55 -11.09
N LYS A 245 1.98 -3.24 -9.83
CA LYS A 245 1.66 -4.08 -8.66
C LYS A 245 0.15 -4.31 -8.54
N GLY A 246 -0.63 -3.23 -8.60
CA GLY A 246 -2.09 -3.28 -8.48
C GLY A 246 -2.55 -4.00 -7.22
N GLY A 247 -3.48 -4.95 -7.38
CA GLY A 247 -4.03 -5.77 -6.29
C GLY A 247 -3.26 -7.08 -6.00
N GLY A 248 -2.04 -7.22 -6.50
CA GLY A 248 -1.22 -8.43 -6.38
C GLY A 248 -0.79 -8.72 -4.95
N ASP A 249 -0.63 -10.02 -4.64
CA ASP A 249 0.12 -10.52 -3.47
C ASP A 249 1.56 -10.88 -3.87
N ALA A 250 2.36 -11.34 -2.90
CA ALA A 250 3.75 -11.76 -3.14
C ALA A 250 3.91 -12.86 -4.22
N ALA A 251 2.87 -13.66 -4.49
CA ALA A 251 2.89 -14.65 -5.56
C ALA A 251 2.68 -14.03 -6.95
N ALA A 252 1.86 -12.98 -7.04
CA ALA A 252 1.53 -12.33 -8.30
C ALA A 252 2.54 -11.24 -8.68
N TRP A 253 3.16 -10.60 -7.70
CA TRP A 253 4.07 -9.49 -7.92
C TRP A 253 5.09 -9.36 -6.79
N LEU A 254 6.36 -9.20 -7.16
CA LEU A 254 7.45 -8.79 -6.27
C LEU A 254 8.12 -7.54 -6.87
N PRO A 255 8.71 -6.67 -6.04
CA PRO A 255 9.51 -5.55 -6.50
C PRO A 255 10.60 -5.99 -7.48
N PRO A 256 10.77 -5.30 -8.63
CA PRO A 256 11.88 -5.52 -9.54
C PRO A 256 13.27 -5.37 -8.88
N ASN A 257 13.39 -4.48 -7.89
CA ASN A 257 14.57 -4.37 -7.06
C ASN A 257 14.68 -5.56 -6.10
N GLU A 258 15.46 -6.58 -6.48
CA GLU A 258 15.65 -7.79 -5.67
C GLU A 258 16.21 -7.50 -4.26
N ALA A 259 17.02 -6.45 -4.11
CA ALA A 259 17.59 -6.08 -2.81
C ALA A 259 16.50 -5.68 -1.77
N PHE A 260 15.33 -5.24 -2.23
CA PHE A 260 14.22 -4.84 -1.37
C PHE A 260 13.20 -5.96 -1.09
N GLN A 261 13.29 -7.10 -1.78
CA GLN A 261 12.26 -8.15 -1.67
C GLN A 261 12.13 -8.73 -0.25
N CYS A 262 13.25 -8.85 0.47
CA CYS A 262 13.25 -9.35 1.85
C CYS A 262 12.47 -8.44 2.80
N GLU A 263 12.69 -7.13 2.70
CA GLU A 263 11.94 -6.15 3.50
C GLU A 263 10.48 -6.12 3.07
N TYR A 264 10.21 -6.10 1.76
CA TYR A 264 8.86 -6.12 1.22
C TYR A 264 8.02 -7.29 1.75
N VAL A 265 8.55 -8.51 1.68
CA VAL A 265 7.86 -9.72 2.16
C VAL A 265 7.71 -9.71 3.69
N SER A 266 8.77 -9.36 4.42
CA SER A 266 8.72 -9.29 5.89
C SER A 266 7.67 -8.28 6.36
N ARG A 267 7.57 -7.14 5.68
CA ARG A 267 6.59 -6.09 5.96
C ARG A 267 5.17 -6.52 5.59
N GLN A 268 4.96 -7.21 4.46
CA GLN A 268 3.66 -7.82 4.16
C GLN A 268 3.20 -8.80 5.24
N ILE A 269 4.10 -9.65 5.72
CA ILE A 269 3.80 -10.62 6.78
C ILE A 269 3.42 -9.89 8.07
N ALA A 270 4.19 -8.88 8.47
CA ALA A 270 3.92 -8.10 9.68
C ALA A 270 2.55 -7.38 9.60
N VAL A 271 2.21 -6.78 8.46
CA VAL A 271 0.90 -6.16 8.23
C VAL A 271 -0.21 -7.22 8.31
N LYS A 272 -0.07 -8.34 7.59
CA LYS A 272 -1.09 -9.40 7.62
C LYS A 272 -1.29 -9.97 9.02
N HIS A 273 -0.21 -10.15 9.77
CA HIS A 273 -0.26 -10.63 11.15
C HIS A 273 -0.96 -9.64 12.07
N LYS A 274 -0.60 -8.34 12.00
CA LYS A 274 -1.23 -7.26 12.78
C LYS A 274 -2.74 -7.21 12.58
N TYR A 275 -3.20 -7.35 11.34
CA TYR A 275 -4.61 -7.21 10.97
C TYR A 275 -5.37 -8.54 10.88
N GLY A 276 -4.77 -9.67 11.28
CA GLY A 276 -5.42 -10.98 11.24
C GLY A 276 -5.83 -11.42 9.83
N LEU A 277 -5.10 -10.97 8.80
CA LEU A 277 -5.34 -11.35 7.42
C LEU A 277 -4.75 -12.73 7.14
N ALA A 278 -5.46 -13.50 6.32
CA ALA A 278 -4.98 -14.76 5.79
C ALA A 278 -3.95 -14.57 4.67
N VAL A 279 -3.27 -15.66 4.32
CA VAL A 279 -2.42 -15.79 3.13
C VAL A 279 -2.96 -16.86 2.21
N ALA A 280 -2.84 -16.64 0.89
CA ALA A 280 -3.09 -17.70 -0.07
C ALA A 280 -1.93 -18.73 -0.04
N SER A 281 -2.19 -19.99 -0.39
CA SER A 281 -1.12 -21.00 -0.42
C SER A 281 0.06 -20.58 -1.30
N ALA A 282 -0.22 -20.09 -2.52
CA ALA A 282 0.84 -19.61 -3.43
C ALA A 282 1.56 -18.37 -2.89
N GLU A 283 0.84 -17.50 -2.16
CA GLU A 283 1.43 -16.33 -1.50
C GLU A 283 2.40 -16.76 -0.40
N LYS A 284 1.98 -17.69 0.46
CA LYS A 284 2.83 -18.26 1.50
C LYS A 284 4.08 -18.90 0.91
N ASP A 285 3.94 -19.72 -0.13
CA ASP A 285 5.07 -20.34 -0.82
C ASP A 285 6.06 -19.30 -1.38
N ALA A 286 5.56 -18.20 -1.96
CA ALA A 286 6.39 -17.11 -2.47
C ALA A 286 7.10 -16.36 -1.34
N MET A 287 6.40 -16.09 -0.23
CA MET A 287 6.98 -15.45 0.95
C MET A 287 8.09 -16.32 1.57
N GLU A 288 7.87 -17.63 1.71
CA GLU A 288 8.87 -18.58 2.18
C GLU A 288 10.09 -18.62 1.25
N ALA A 289 9.87 -18.64 -0.06
CA ALA A 289 10.96 -18.64 -1.04
C ALA A 289 11.83 -17.38 -0.93
N VAL A 290 11.21 -16.19 -0.83
CA VAL A 290 11.95 -14.93 -0.65
C VAL A 290 12.72 -14.95 0.67
N LEU A 291 12.05 -15.26 1.79
CA LEU A 291 12.70 -15.34 3.11
C LEU A 291 13.84 -16.36 3.14
N GLY A 292 13.79 -17.43 2.34
CA GLY A 292 14.88 -18.41 2.21
C GLY A 292 16.12 -17.88 1.50
N THR A 293 16.02 -16.76 0.77
CA THR A 293 17.14 -16.10 0.08
C THR A 293 17.72 -14.91 0.82
N CYS A 294 17.04 -14.44 1.86
CA CYS A 294 17.49 -13.32 2.68
C CYS A 294 18.72 -13.69 3.51
N ALA A 295 19.71 -12.80 3.53
CA ALA A 295 20.91 -12.97 4.35
C ALA A 295 20.57 -12.77 5.84
N ASP A 296 21.15 -13.60 6.69
CA ASP A 296 21.08 -13.47 8.16
C ASP A 296 21.96 -12.33 8.71
#